data_AF-A0A1G6YV07-F1
#
_entry.id   AF-A0A1G6YV07-F1
#
_cell.length_a   1.000
_cell.length_b   1.000
_cell.length_c   1.000
_cell.angle_alpha   90.00
_cell.angle_beta   90.00
_cell.angle_gamma   90.00
#
_symmetry.space_group_name_H-M   'P 1'
#
loop_
_entity.id
_entity.type
_entity.pdbx_description
1 polymer ?
#
loop_
_entity_poly.entity_id
_entity_poly.type
_entity_poly.pdbx_seq_one_letter_code
_entity_poly.pdbx_strand_id
1 'polypeptide(L)'
;MFDTPRDAALDGPSPPLTIQAGATQRDLAQACLDNALALIESVLNDREGENTPAGERAAVRVCVTSAHVLLGAARQLMAEPLYLLAPKERGQRLKALVEEAKTAGRAAYRAALMLTGHE
;
A
#
# COMPACT_ATOMS: atom_id res chain seq x y z
N MET A 1 -26.95 -55.25 -45.85
CA MET A 1 -26.54 -54.36 -46.96
C MET A 1 -26.33 -52.98 -46.35
N PHE A 2 -25.05 -52.63 -46.12
CA PHE A 2 -24.48 -51.31 -45.76
C PHE A 2 -24.93 -50.68 -44.43
N ASP A 3 -24.17 -49.83 -43.72
CA ASP A 3 -22.74 -49.56 -43.51
C ASP A 3 -22.74 -48.54 -42.32
N THR A 4 -21.65 -48.45 -41.58
CA THR A 4 -21.46 -47.52 -40.43
C THR A 4 -21.16 -46.06 -40.90
N PRO A 5 -20.55 -45.16 -40.08
CA PRO A 5 -21.11 -44.23 -39.08
C PRO A 5 -20.78 -42.73 -39.38
N ARG A 6 -21.34 -41.75 -38.64
CA ARG A 6 -20.91 -40.32 -38.46
C ARG A 6 -22.11 -39.50 -37.94
N ASP A 7 -22.05 -38.48 -37.10
CA ASP A 7 -21.05 -37.61 -36.45
C ASP A 7 -21.75 -37.16 -35.14
N ALA A 8 -21.15 -37.26 -33.96
CA ALA A 8 -20.27 -36.26 -33.34
C ALA A 8 -20.92 -34.86 -33.18
N ALA A 9 -20.78 -34.32 -31.94
CA ALA A 9 -21.04 -32.95 -31.49
C ALA A 9 -22.50 -32.70 -31.03
N LEU A 10 -22.80 -32.24 -29.81
CA LEU A 10 -22.09 -31.34 -28.91
C LEU A 10 -22.48 -31.64 -27.45
N ASP A 11 -21.72 -32.47 -26.74
CA ASP A 11 -21.63 -32.39 -25.27
C ASP A 11 -20.36 -31.60 -24.98
N GLY A 12 -20.49 -30.28 -25.06
CA GLY A 12 -19.40 -29.37 -24.76
C GLY A 12 -19.40 -29.10 -23.26
N PRO A 13 -18.28 -29.34 -22.53
CA PRO A 13 -18.17 -28.85 -21.17
C PRO A 13 -18.31 -27.33 -21.23
N SER A 14 -19.30 -26.80 -20.49
CA SER A 14 -19.38 -25.36 -20.26
C SER A 14 -18.00 -24.89 -19.80
N PRO A 15 -17.42 -23.86 -20.43
CA PRO A 15 -16.12 -23.39 -20.01
C PRO A 15 -16.22 -22.99 -18.54
N PRO A 16 -15.22 -23.32 -17.70
CA PRO A 16 -15.15 -22.69 -16.40
C PRO A 16 -15.15 -21.19 -16.67
N LEU A 17 -16.06 -20.47 -16.02
CA LEU A 17 -15.92 -19.04 -15.85
C LEU A 17 -14.59 -18.85 -15.14
N THR A 18 -13.52 -18.74 -15.91
CA THR A 18 -12.29 -18.11 -15.49
C THR A 18 -12.73 -16.70 -15.15
N ILE A 19 -13.09 -16.50 -13.87
CA ILE A 19 -13.07 -15.19 -13.27
C ILE A 19 -11.62 -14.78 -13.43
N GLN A 20 -11.34 -14.08 -14.54
CA GLN A 20 -10.12 -13.34 -14.68
C GLN A 20 -10.05 -12.50 -13.41
N ALA A 21 -9.02 -12.77 -12.63
CA ALA A 21 -8.67 -12.03 -11.45
C ALA A 21 -8.41 -10.58 -11.89
N GLY A 22 -9.48 -9.82 -12.02
CA GLY A 22 -9.43 -8.38 -11.96
C GLY A 22 -8.80 -8.08 -10.61
N ALA A 23 -7.68 -7.35 -10.64
CA ALA A 23 -6.95 -6.93 -9.45
C ALA A 23 -7.94 -6.65 -8.34
N THR A 24 -7.84 -7.39 -7.24
CA THR A 24 -8.78 -7.18 -6.14
C THR A 24 -8.63 -5.73 -5.69
N GLN A 25 -9.68 -5.13 -5.12
CA GLN A 25 -9.60 -3.75 -4.60
C GLN A 25 -8.40 -3.56 -3.64
N ARG A 26 -7.96 -4.64 -3.00
CA ARG A 26 -6.75 -4.75 -2.19
C ARG A 26 -5.46 -4.64 -3.02
N ASP A 27 -5.37 -5.31 -4.17
CA ASP A 27 -4.22 -5.22 -5.08
C ASP A 27 -4.07 -3.83 -5.69
N LEU A 28 -5.19 -3.20 -6.07
CA LEU A 28 -5.21 -1.82 -6.54
C LEU A 28 -4.76 -0.83 -5.45
N ALA A 29 -5.26 -1.01 -4.21
CA ALA A 29 -4.84 -0.20 -3.08
C ALA A 29 -3.35 -0.37 -2.78
N GLN A 30 -2.84 -1.60 -2.85
CA GLN A 30 -1.42 -1.92 -2.66
C GLN A 30 -0.55 -1.22 -3.71
N ALA A 31 -0.91 -1.33 -5.00
CA ALA A 31 -0.18 -0.69 -6.08
C ALA A 31 -0.20 0.85 -5.97
N CYS A 32 -1.31 1.43 -5.49
CA CYS A 32 -1.41 2.86 -5.25
C CYS A 32 -0.48 3.31 -4.10
N LEU A 33 -0.37 2.51 -3.03
CA LEU A 33 0.57 2.75 -1.95
C LEU A 33 2.02 2.66 -2.42
N ASP A 34 2.37 1.62 -3.19
CA ASP A 34 3.73 1.42 -3.68
C ASP A 34 4.15 2.57 -4.64
N ASN A 35 3.24 3.04 -5.50
CA ASN A 35 3.48 4.22 -6.33
C ASN A 35 3.65 5.50 -5.50
N ALA A 36 2.82 5.68 -4.47
CA ALA A 36 2.94 6.84 -3.57
C ALA A 36 4.31 6.85 -2.85
N LEU A 37 4.80 5.68 -2.45
CA LEU A 37 6.13 5.52 -1.85
C LEU A 37 7.26 5.86 -2.83
N ALA A 38 7.19 5.35 -4.06
CA ALA A 38 8.18 5.66 -5.09
C ALA A 38 8.23 7.16 -5.44
N LEU A 39 7.06 7.81 -5.51
CA LEU A 39 6.99 9.26 -5.73
C LEU A 39 7.59 10.05 -4.56
N ILE A 40 7.33 9.62 -3.34
CA ILE A 40 7.91 10.17 -2.11
C ILE A 40 9.44 10.10 -2.17
N GLU A 41 10.02 8.96 -2.56
CA GLU A 41 11.46 8.79 -2.69
C GLU A 41 12.05 9.66 -3.81
N SER A 42 11.35 9.81 -4.93
CA SER A 42 11.75 10.73 -6.01
C SER A 42 11.80 12.18 -5.52
N VAL A 43 10.77 12.64 -4.80
CA VAL A 43 10.72 14.01 -4.26
C VAL A 43 11.84 14.27 -3.24
N LEU A 44 12.23 13.26 -2.46
CA LEU A 44 13.38 13.37 -1.57
C LEU A 44 14.68 13.57 -2.35
N ASN A 45 14.89 12.80 -3.41
CA ASN A 45 16.09 12.88 -4.23
C ASN A 45 16.16 14.19 -5.04
N ASP A 46 15.04 14.67 -5.57
CA ASP A 46 14.98 15.91 -6.36
C ASP A 46 15.26 17.15 -5.50
N ARG A 47 14.76 17.19 -4.26
CA ARG A 47 14.92 18.33 -3.35
C ARG A 47 16.29 18.42 -2.67
N GLU A 48 17.14 17.41 -2.80
CA GLU A 48 18.53 17.50 -2.33
C GLU A 48 19.37 18.48 -3.19
N GLY A 49 18.96 18.76 -4.43
CA GLY A 49 19.63 19.67 -5.36
C GLY A 49 19.16 21.14 -5.32
N GLU A 50 18.06 21.44 -4.65
CA GLU A 50 17.46 22.78 -4.64
C GLU A 50 17.98 23.62 -3.46
N ASN A 51 18.15 24.94 -3.66
CA ASN A 51 18.76 25.90 -2.71
C ASN A 51 17.87 26.21 -1.48
N THR A 52 17.19 25.19 -0.95
CA THR A 52 16.23 25.26 0.15
C THR A 52 16.98 25.41 1.48
N PRO A 53 16.52 26.25 2.43
CA PRO A 53 17.11 26.34 3.77
C PRO A 53 17.24 24.96 4.42
N ALA A 54 18.34 24.71 5.15
CA ALA A 54 18.61 23.40 5.75
C ALA A 54 17.48 22.92 6.70
N GLY A 55 16.83 23.86 7.41
CA GLY A 55 15.69 23.57 8.28
C GLY A 55 14.44 23.12 7.53
N GLU A 56 14.09 23.79 6.43
CA GLU A 56 12.96 23.39 5.58
C GLU A 56 13.21 22.04 4.91
N ARG A 57 14.45 21.79 4.44
CA ARG A 57 14.84 20.48 3.89
C ARG A 57 14.68 19.36 4.93
N ALA A 58 15.13 19.60 6.15
CA ALA A 58 15.00 18.64 7.23
C ALA A 58 13.53 18.37 7.57
N ALA A 59 12.69 19.41 7.63
CA ALA A 59 11.27 19.28 7.89
C ALA A 59 10.53 18.53 6.76
N VAL A 60 10.81 18.88 5.50
CA VAL A 60 10.29 18.12 4.35
C VAL A 60 10.69 16.65 4.46
N ARG A 61 11.97 16.35 4.72
CA ARG A 61 12.44 14.97 4.86
C ARG A 61 11.69 14.23 5.96
N VAL A 62 11.47 14.85 7.12
CA VAL A 62 10.69 14.25 8.22
C VAL A 62 9.23 14.02 7.84
N CYS A 63 8.56 14.97 7.17
CA CYS A 63 7.20 14.81 6.67
C CYS A 63 7.10 13.63 5.71
N VAL A 64 8.05 13.52 4.78
CA VAL A 64 8.06 12.47 3.77
C VAL A 64 8.38 11.09 4.40
N THR A 65 9.36 11.00 5.30
CA THR A 65 9.64 9.76 6.05
C THR A 65 8.42 9.33 6.88
N SER A 66 7.72 10.28 7.49
CA SER A 66 6.51 9.99 8.27
C SER A 66 5.38 9.47 7.37
N ALA A 67 5.20 10.05 6.19
CA ALA A 67 4.26 9.54 5.18
C ALA A 67 4.62 8.12 4.76
N HIS A 68 5.91 7.82 4.54
CA HIS A 68 6.37 6.48 4.22
C HIS A 68 5.99 5.45 5.30
N VAL A 69 6.24 5.77 6.57
CA VAL A 69 5.87 4.90 7.70
C VAL A 69 4.36 4.67 7.77
N LEU A 70 3.55 5.71 7.59
CA LEU A 70 2.08 5.60 7.61
C LEU A 70 1.55 4.73 6.45
N LEU A 71 2.10 4.89 5.25
CA LEU A 71 1.75 4.09 4.08
C LEU A 71 2.18 2.63 4.27
N GLY A 72 3.33 2.39 4.90
CA GLY A 72 3.79 1.04 5.29
C GLY A 72 2.85 0.37 6.30
N ALA A 73 2.40 1.09 7.33
CA ALA A 73 1.40 0.61 8.28
C ALA A 73 0.04 0.31 7.60
N ALA A 74 -0.38 1.17 6.66
CA ALA A 74 -1.59 0.94 5.86
C ALA A 74 -1.46 -0.33 5.00
N ARG A 75 -0.29 -0.55 4.38
CA ARG A 75 0.03 -1.76 3.62
C ARG A 75 -0.04 -3.00 4.52
N GLN A 76 0.48 -2.95 5.74
CA GLN A 76 0.42 -4.08 6.67
C GLN A 76 -1.00 -4.42 7.13
N LEU A 77 -1.87 -3.41 7.29
CA LEU A 77 -3.31 -3.61 7.54
C LEU A 77 -4.00 -4.26 6.33
N MET A 78 -3.55 -3.92 5.12
CA MET A 78 -4.04 -4.45 3.86
C MET A 78 -3.30 -5.70 3.37
N ALA A 79 -2.30 -6.24 4.07
CA ALA A 79 -1.58 -7.44 3.62
C ALA A 79 -2.13 -8.72 4.25
N GLU A 80 -2.38 -8.73 5.56
CA GLU A 80 -2.89 -9.91 6.28
C GLU A 80 -4.31 -9.65 6.83
N PRO A 81 -5.30 -10.51 6.55
CA PRO A 81 -6.60 -10.39 7.18
C PRO A 81 -6.49 -10.66 8.69
N LEU A 82 -6.75 -9.64 9.52
CA LEU A 82 -6.58 -9.71 10.98
C LEU A 82 -7.41 -10.81 11.67
N TYR A 83 -8.45 -11.33 11.00
CA TYR A 83 -9.27 -12.43 11.51
C TYR A 83 -8.59 -13.80 11.40
N LEU A 84 -7.52 -13.93 10.61
CA LEU A 84 -6.73 -15.17 10.49
C LEU A 84 -5.69 -15.30 11.61
N LEU A 85 -5.39 -14.22 12.33
CA LEU A 85 -4.43 -14.19 13.43
C LEU A 85 -5.07 -14.63 14.76
N ALA A 86 -4.28 -15.24 15.63
CA ALA A 86 -4.73 -15.54 16.98
C ALA A 86 -5.11 -14.22 17.72
N PRO A 87 -6.12 -14.22 18.61
CA PRO A 87 -6.60 -12.98 19.25
C PRO A 87 -5.50 -12.16 19.95
N LYS A 88 -4.53 -12.84 20.56
CA LYS A 88 -3.37 -12.20 21.22
C LYS A 88 -2.43 -11.53 20.21
N GLU A 89 -2.12 -12.20 19.11
CA GLU A 89 -1.25 -11.70 18.04
C GLU A 89 -1.91 -10.54 17.28
N ARG A 90 -3.22 -10.64 17.04
CA ARG A 90 -4.03 -9.56 16.49
C ARG A 90 -3.93 -8.30 17.35
N GLY A 91 -4.12 -8.43 18.67
CA GLY A 91 -4.03 -7.31 19.60
C GLY A 91 -2.64 -6.67 19.61
N GLN A 92 -1.58 -7.49 19.60
CA GLN A 92 -0.20 -7.01 19.56
C GLN A 92 0.12 -6.27 18.26
N ARG A 93 -0.27 -6.83 17.11
CA ARG A 93 -0.07 -6.22 15.79
C ARG A 93 -0.82 -4.89 15.67
N LEU A 94 -2.08 -4.84 16.10
CA LEU A 94 -2.85 -3.59 16.09
C LEU A 94 -2.19 -2.52 16.97
N LYS A 95 -1.74 -2.91 18.16
CA LYS A 95 -1.07 -1.99 19.08
C LYS A 95 0.21 -1.44 18.47
N ALA A 96 1.02 -2.28 17.85
CA ALA A 96 2.24 -1.87 17.16
C ALA A 96 1.95 -0.84 16.05
N LEU A 97 0.98 -1.14 15.17
CA LEU A 97 0.57 -0.26 14.09
C LEU A 97 0.05 1.10 14.59
N VAL A 98 -0.71 1.11 15.68
CA VAL A 98 -1.21 2.34 16.30
C VAL A 98 -0.06 3.20 16.85
N GLU A 99 0.91 2.59 17.52
CA GLU A 99 2.06 3.33 18.05
C GLU A 99 2.98 3.86 16.94
N GLU A 100 3.15 3.08 15.88
CA GLU A 100 3.91 3.47 14.70
C GLU A 100 3.24 4.66 13.98
N ALA A 101 1.92 4.59 13.79
CA ALA A 101 1.13 5.67 13.19
C ALA A 101 1.12 6.94 14.04
N LYS A 102 1.02 6.83 15.38
CA LYS A 102 1.13 7.98 16.29
C LYS A 102 2.49 8.65 16.19
N THR A 103 3.56 7.86 16.16
CA THR A 103 4.93 8.36 16.12
C THR A 103 5.18 9.10 14.81
N ALA A 104 4.81 8.48 13.68
CA ALA A 104 4.88 9.10 12.37
C ALA A 104 4.02 10.37 12.28
N GLY A 105 2.78 10.33 12.77
CA GLY A 105 1.89 11.50 12.77
C GLY A 105 2.46 12.68 13.59
N ARG A 106 3.04 12.40 14.77
CA ARG A 106 3.69 13.44 15.60
C ARG A 106 4.94 14.02 14.94
N ALA A 107 5.74 13.17 14.28
CA ALA A 107 6.91 13.62 13.55
C ALA A 107 6.52 14.50 12.36
N ALA A 108 5.53 14.09 11.56
CA ALA A 108 4.97 14.89 10.48
C ALA A 108 4.40 16.22 10.98
N TYR A 109 3.65 16.22 12.08
CA TYR A 109 3.08 17.45 12.64
C TYR A 109 4.16 18.44 13.09
N ARG A 110 5.19 17.97 13.81
CA ARG A 110 6.32 18.82 14.22
C ARG A 110 7.06 19.39 13.02
N ALA A 111 7.29 18.58 11.99
CA ALA A 111 7.93 19.03 10.78
C ALA A 111 7.05 20.04 10.01
N ALA A 112 5.74 19.82 9.93
CA ALA A 112 4.82 20.77 9.32
C ALA A 112 4.83 22.12 10.06
N LEU A 113 4.90 22.11 11.40
CA LEU A 113 5.05 23.32 12.21
C LEU A 113 6.35 24.07 11.90
N MET A 114 7.47 23.36 11.74
CA MET A 114 8.74 23.96 11.32
C MET A 114 8.65 24.61 9.92
N LEU A 115 7.82 24.05 9.01
CA LEU A 115 7.60 24.62 7.68
C LEU A 115 6.67 25.84 7.69
N THR A 116 5.78 25.97 8.68
CA THR A 116 4.83 27.09 8.77
C THR A 116 5.34 28.23 9.67
N GLY A 117 6.55 28.11 10.24
CA GLY A 117 7.13 29.12 11.13
C GLY A 117 6.45 29.22 12.49
N HIS A 118 5.66 28.21 12.87
CA HIS A 118 5.08 28.08 14.20
C HIS A 118 5.95 27.14 15.02
N GLU A 119 6.97 27.68 15.68
CA GLU A 119 7.80 26.97 16.68
C GLU A 119 7.25 27.11 18.11
#